data_AF-A0A7M5WLG1-F1
#
_entry.id   AF-A0A7M5WLG1-F1
#
_cell.length_a   1.000
_cell.length_b   1.000
_cell.length_c   1.000
_cell.angle_alpha   90.00
_cell.angle_beta   90.00
_cell.angle_gamma   90.00
#
_symmetry.space_group_name_H-M   'P 1'
#
loop_
_entity.id
_entity.type
_entity.pdbx_description
1 polymer ?
#
loop_
_entity_poly.entity_id
_entity_poly.type
_entity_poly.pdbx_seq_one_letter_code
_entity_poly.pdbx_strand_id
1 'polypeptide(L)'
;DVNKENKIEKRKQREMKLELDYVKSYFGIIKIAEFSSLGISWICMTTYFDSTFSQMGGKNVFFIATSMASWIIVLLWFITFLTSQCYRTPSPTKMLIIGILHLAFFNLHLISGALVIDSKTNSEMSCRTIAYHECTIQKYNCAAAFGIISSILFLIDGALHIVQRKRLFPASMSVEEPASMTEEVVLKITTQSKSSTEKATESTTEEATDSTKEATESTKETTGSTQKLLSRQQRLRSPQQKRLRIQQKRLLSQQQRLLSQQQRLLSQQQRLLSQQQRLLSQQ
;
A
#
# COMPACT_ATOMS: atom_id res chain seq x y z
N ASP A 1 -38.97 34.81 9.36
CA ASP A 1 -38.33 33.68 8.67
C ASP A 1 -37.03 33.94 7.92
N VAL A 2 -36.75 35.17 7.45
CA VAL A 2 -35.53 35.53 6.67
C VAL A 2 -34.19 35.10 7.32
N ASN A 3 -34.11 35.10 8.66
CA ASN A 3 -32.88 34.68 9.36
C ASN A 3 -32.68 33.14 9.35
N LYS A 4 -33.75 32.35 9.22
CA LYS A 4 -33.65 30.88 9.06
C LYS A 4 -33.21 30.52 7.65
N GLU A 5 -33.76 31.17 6.64
CA GLU A 5 -33.36 30.95 5.23
C GLU A 5 -31.89 31.29 4.99
N ASN A 6 -31.44 32.46 5.44
CA ASN A 6 -30.02 32.84 5.36
C ASN A 6 -29.08 31.85 6.07
N LYS A 7 -29.54 31.24 7.17
CA LYS A 7 -28.75 30.24 7.92
C LYS A 7 -28.72 28.88 7.21
N ILE A 8 -29.80 28.50 6.53
CA ILE A 8 -29.89 27.29 5.71
C ILE A 8 -29.05 27.45 4.44
N GLU A 9 -29.10 28.61 3.79
CA GLU A 9 -28.34 28.90 2.58
C GLU A 9 -26.83 28.99 2.85
N LYS A 10 -26.43 29.62 3.96
CA LYS A 10 -25.04 29.58 4.46
C LYS A 10 -24.58 28.19 4.92
N ARG A 11 -25.49 27.26 5.22
CA ARG A 11 -25.15 25.86 5.50
C ARG A 11 -24.98 25.08 4.19
N LYS A 12 -25.91 25.21 3.24
CA LYS A 12 -25.79 24.63 1.89
C LYS A 12 -24.54 25.11 1.13
N GLN A 13 -24.21 26.39 1.21
CA GLN A 13 -22.98 26.93 0.61
C GLN A 13 -21.70 26.42 1.30
N ARG A 14 -21.76 26.05 2.59
CA ARG A 14 -20.64 25.42 3.29
C ARG A 14 -20.53 23.92 3.00
N GLU A 15 -21.65 23.26 2.71
CA GLU A 15 -21.69 21.84 2.34
C GLU A 15 -21.25 21.59 0.89
N MET A 16 -21.41 22.57 -0.01
CA MET A 16 -20.97 22.48 -1.42
C MET A 16 -19.64 23.15 -1.72
N LYS A 17 -18.94 23.69 -0.71
CA LYS A 17 -17.49 23.92 -0.86
C LYS A 17 -16.83 22.55 -0.93
N LEU A 18 -16.84 21.97 -2.12
CA LEU A 18 -15.89 20.92 -2.52
C LEU A 18 -14.55 21.29 -1.89
N GLU A 19 -13.98 20.40 -1.11
CA GLU A 19 -12.64 20.57 -0.56
C GLU A 19 -11.66 20.54 -1.74
N LEU A 20 -11.53 21.68 -2.44
CA LEU A 20 -10.49 21.92 -3.43
C LEU A 20 -9.12 21.74 -2.78
N ASP A 21 -9.04 21.84 -1.46
CA ASP A 21 -7.85 21.55 -0.66
C ASP A 21 -7.43 20.07 -0.78
N TYR A 22 -8.38 19.13 -0.89
CA TYR A 22 -8.05 17.72 -1.16
C TYR A 22 -7.47 17.56 -2.57
N VAL A 23 -8.09 18.19 -3.57
CA VAL A 23 -7.61 18.15 -4.97
C VAL A 23 -6.21 18.73 -5.10
N LYS A 24 -5.89 19.77 -4.32
CA LYS A 24 -4.56 20.40 -4.26
C LYS A 24 -3.57 19.64 -3.37
N SER A 25 -4.04 18.76 -2.51
CA SER A 25 -3.20 17.92 -1.65
C SER A 25 -2.42 16.91 -2.49
N TYR A 26 -1.24 16.51 -2.00
CA TYR A 26 -0.44 15.45 -2.59
C TYR A 26 -1.24 14.16 -2.84
N PHE A 27 -2.17 13.81 -1.93
CA PHE A 27 -3.03 12.64 -2.08
C PHE A 27 -4.02 12.78 -3.24
N GLY A 28 -4.65 13.95 -3.39
CA GLY A 28 -5.57 14.20 -4.50
C GLY A 28 -4.85 14.15 -5.84
N ILE A 29 -3.66 14.76 -5.94
CA ILE A 29 -2.84 14.77 -7.16
C ILE A 29 -2.45 13.34 -7.57
N ILE A 30 -2.00 12.51 -6.63
CA ILE A 30 -1.64 11.11 -6.92
C ILE A 30 -2.87 10.34 -7.41
N LYS A 31 -4.03 10.50 -6.78
CA LYS A 31 -5.27 9.83 -7.22
C LYS A 31 -5.72 10.27 -8.61
N ILE A 32 -5.56 11.54 -8.94
CA ILE A 32 -5.84 12.04 -10.29
C ILE A 32 -4.87 11.41 -11.30
N ALA A 33 -3.58 11.32 -10.98
CA ALA A 33 -2.59 10.68 -11.84
C ALA A 33 -2.87 9.17 -12.03
N GLU A 34 -3.27 8.46 -10.97
CA GLU A 34 -3.71 7.05 -11.04
C GLU A 34 -4.93 6.90 -11.95
N PHE A 35 -5.96 7.72 -11.73
CA PHE A 35 -7.17 7.71 -12.53
C PHE A 35 -6.90 7.98 -14.01
N SER A 36 -6.10 9.00 -14.32
CA SER A 36 -5.75 9.35 -15.70
C SER A 36 -4.90 8.28 -16.37
N SER A 37 -3.86 7.76 -15.69
CA SER A 37 -3.00 6.71 -16.26
C SER A 37 -3.75 5.41 -16.53
N LEU A 38 -4.64 4.98 -15.61
CA LEU A 38 -5.53 3.83 -15.82
C LEU A 38 -6.51 4.07 -16.97
N GLY A 39 -7.09 5.26 -17.06
CA GLY A 39 -8.02 5.62 -18.14
C GLY A 39 -7.33 5.58 -19.51
N ILE A 40 -6.13 6.15 -19.63
CA ILE A 40 -5.34 6.12 -20.88
C ILE A 40 -4.96 4.68 -21.23
N SER A 41 -4.44 3.92 -20.25
CA SER A 41 -4.11 2.49 -20.45
C SER A 41 -5.30 1.69 -20.98
N TRP A 42 -6.48 1.90 -20.39
CA TRP A 42 -7.72 1.24 -20.80
C TRP A 42 -8.15 1.68 -22.20
N ILE A 43 -8.20 2.98 -22.50
CA ILE A 43 -8.57 3.51 -23.83
C ILE A 43 -7.63 2.99 -24.91
N CYS A 44 -6.32 3.02 -24.67
CA CYS A 44 -5.34 2.49 -25.63
C CYS A 44 -5.62 1.03 -25.98
N MET A 45 -6.06 0.23 -25.01
CA MET A 45 -6.37 -1.18 -25.22
C MET A 45 -7.77 -1.41 -25.79
N THR A 46 -8.78 -0.61 -25.43
CA THR A 46 -10.15 -0.76 -25.95
C THR A 46 -10.33 -0.22 -27.35
N THR A 47 -9.49 0.67 -27.86
CA THR A 47 -9.52 1.01 -29.30
C THR A 47 -9.13 -0.15 -30.22
N TYR A 48 -8.75 -1.31 -29.65
CA TYR A 48 -8.57 -2.58 -30.36
C TYR A 48 -9.85 -3.43 -30.39
N PHE A 49 -10.88 -3.10 -29.60
CA PHE A 49 -12.09 -3.92 -29.43
C PHE A 49 -13.03 -3.95 -30.62
N ASP A 50 -12.97 -2.96 -31.51
CA ASP A 50 -14.08 -2.60 -32.42
C ASP A 50 -14.40 -3.66 -33.49
N SER A 51 -13.69 -4.80 -33.53
CA SER A 51 -13.94 -5.82 -34.56
C SER A 51 -13.73 -7.28 -34.14
N THR A 52 -13.17 -7.61 -32.97
CA THR A 52 -12.78 -9.02 -32.71
C THR A 52 -12.62 -9.40 -31.24
N PHE A 53 -13.66 -9.17 -30.44
CA PHE A 53 -13.66 -9.64 -29.03
C PHE A 53 -13.42 -11.15 -28.91
N SER A 54 -13.91 -11.95 -29.86
CA SER A 54 -13.77 -13.42 -29.89
C SER A 54 -12.35 -13.90 -30.22
N GLN A 55 -11.49 -13.07 -30.80
CA GLN A 55 -10.12 -13.46 -31.18
C GLN A 55 -9.06 -12.96 -30.21
N MET A 56 -9.42 -12.22 -29.16
CA MET A 56 -8.45 -11.77 -28.17
C MET A 56 -7.97 -12.95 -27.33
N GLY A 57 -6.65 -13.12 -27.25
CA GLY A 57 -6.03 -14.02 -26.29
C GLY A 57 -6.40 -13.62 -24.85
N GLY A 58 -6.57 -14.62 -23.98
CA GLY A 58 -7.00 -14.39 -22.59
C GLY A 58 -6.13 -13.39 -21.81
N LYS A 59 -4.86 -13.23 -22.18
CA LYS A 59 -3.93 -12.24 -21.60
C LYS A 59 -4.42 -10.79 -21.78
N ASN A 60 -4.89 -10.45 -22.98
CA ASN A 60 -5.38 -9.11 -23.31
C ASN A 60 -6.68 -8.80 -22.59
N VAL A 61 -7.60 -9.77 -22.59
CA VAL A 61 -8.88 -9.66 -21.87
C VAL A 61 -8.63 -9.47 -20.37
N PHE A 62 -7.68 -10.22 -19.79
CA PHE A 62 -7.29 -10.09 -18.40
C PHE A 62 -6.77 -8.69 -18.05
N PHE A 63 -5.91 -8.11 -18.89
CA PHE A 63 -5.40 -6.75 -18.70
C PHE A 63 -6.50 -5.68 -18.75
N ILE A 64 -7.43 -5.81 -19.70
CA ILE A 64 -8.54 -4.87 -19.87
C ILE A 64 -9.48 -4.95 -18.67
N ALA A 65 -9.85 -6.16 -18.25
CA ALA A 65 -10.69 -6.37 -17.08
C ALA A 65 -10.03 -5.80 -15.81
N THR A 66 -8.73 -6.05 -15.63
CA THR A 66 -7.94 -5.55 -14.51
C THR A 66 -7.89 -4.01 -14.51
N SER A 67 -7.65 -3.39 -15.66
CA SER A 67 -7.61 -1.93 -15.80
C SER A 67 -8.96 -1.28 -15.54
N MET A 68 -10.04 -1.85 -16.08
CA MET A 68 -11.39 -1.34 -15.88
C MET A 68 -11.83 -1.45 -14.41
N ALA A 69 -11.60 -2.61 -13.78
CA ALA A 69 -11.94 -2.82 -12.38
C ALA A 69 -11.17 -1.86 -11.46
N SER A 70 -9.86 -1.71 -11.69
CA SER A 70 -9.02 -0.79 -10.90
C SER A 70 -9.44 0.66 -11.10
N TRP A 71 -9.78 1.07 -12.32
CA TRP A 71 -10.26 2.41 -12.62
C TRP A 71 -11.57 2.75 -11.89
N ILE A 72 -12.54 1.83 -11.89
CA ILE A 72 -13.80 2.00 -11.14
C ILE A 72 -13.51 2.11 -9.63
N ILE A 73 -12.63 1.28 -9.10
CA ILE A 73 -12.29 1.30 -7.66
C ILE A 73 -11.59 2.61 -7.28
N VAL A 74 -10.63 3.09 -8.07
CA VAL A 74 -9.97 4.38 -7.86
C VAL A 74 -10.99 5.52 -7.94
N LEU A 75 -11.91 5.48 -8.89
CA LEU A 75 -12.98 6.48 -9.01
C LEU A 75 -13.90 6.48 -7.78
N LEU A 76 -14.35 5.30 -7.33
CA LEU A 76 -15.17 5.17 -6.13
C LEU A 76 -14.44 5.69 -4.88
N TRP A 77 -13.14 5.42 -4.75
CA TRP A 77 -12.34 5.98 -3.68
C TRP A 77 -12.18 7.48 -3.80
N PHE A 78 -11.88 7.99 -4.97
CA PHE A 78 -11.77 9.43 -5.22
C PHE A 78 -13.06 10.15 -4.81
N ILE A 79 -14.24 9.61 -5.17
CA ILE A 79 -15.54 10.15 -4.74
C ILE A 79 -15.71 10.04 -3.22
N THR A 80 -15.28 8.94 -2.60
CA THR A 80 -15.36 8.77 -1.13
C THR A 80 -14.49 9.80 -0.39
N PHE A 81 -13.33 10.13 -0.94
CA PHE A 81 -12.45 11.18 -0.40
C PHE A 81 -13.01 12.59 -0.66
N LEU A 82 -13.52 12.87 -1.87
CA LEU A 82 -14.17 14.15 -2.20
C LEU A 82 -15.37 14.45 -1.29
N THR A 83 -16.14 13.41 -0.94
CA THR A 83 -17.30 13.55 -0.04
C THR A 83 -16.91 13.63 1.44
N SER A 84 -15.61 13.69 1.76
CA SER A 84 -15.06 13.80 3.12
C SER A 84 -15.48 12.69 4.10
N GLN A 85 -16.15 11.64 3.62
CA GLN A 85 -16.62 10.53 4.47
C GLN A 85 -15.45 9.76 5.09
N CYS A 86 -14.29 9.75 4.42
CA CYS A 86 -13.07 9.14 4.92
C CYS A 86 -12.49 9.82 6.17
N TYR A 87 -12.66 11.14 6.33
CA TYR A 87 -12.11 11.88 7.48
C TYR A 87 -12.96 11.75 8.74
N ARG A 88 -14.20 11.29 8.61
CA ARG A 88 -15.14 11.25 9.74
C ARG A 88 -14.76 10.22 10.79
N THR A 89 -14.08 9.14 10.41
CA THR A 89 -13.65 8.07 11.36
C THR A 89 -12.33 7.43 10.93
N PRO A 90 -11.18 8.10 11.15
CA PRO A 90 -9.87 7.51 10.88
C PRO A 90 -9.65 6.34 11.84
N SER A 91 -9.65 5.11 11.32
CA SER A 91 -9.26 3.93 12.10
C SER A 91 -7.94 3.38 11.57
N PRO A 92 -7.03 2.97 12.47
CA PRO A 92 -5.72 2.43 12.07
C PRO A 92 -5.85 1.15 11.22
N THR A 93 -6.95 0.42 11.39
CA THR A 93 -7.28 -0.77 10.63
C THR A 93 -7.69 -0.43 9.20
N LYS A 94 -8.53 0.61 9.01
CA LYS A 94 -8.95 1.05 7.66
C LYS A 94 -7.74 1.47 6.83
N MET A 95 -6.85 2.30 7.37
CA MET A 95 -5.64 2.76 6.66
C MET A 95 -4.72 1.59 6.28
N LEU A 96 -4.59 0.58 7.16
CA LEU A 96 -3.80 -0.61 6.87
C LEU A 96 -4.44 -1.46 5.75
N ILE A 97 -5.74 -1.70 5.82
CA ILE A 97 -6.46 -2.46 4.79
C ILE A 97 -6.34 -1.77 3.43
N ILE A 98 -6.51 -0.44 3.39
CA ILE A 98 -6.36 0.35 2.17
C ILE A 98 -4.95 0.19 1.61
N GLY A 99 -3.90 0.36 2.43
CA GLY A 99 -2.52 0.18 1.97
C GLY A 99 -2.21 -1.23 1.43
N ILE A 100 -2.72 -2.28 2.09
CA ILE A 100 -2.58 -3.66 1.61
C ILE A 100 -3.30 -3.87 0.28
N LEU A 101 -4.50 -3.32 0.13
CA LEU A 101 -5.28 -3.44 -1.08
C LEU A 101 -4.62 -2.73 -2.26
N HIS A 102 -4.02 -1.54 -2.05
CA HIS A 102 -3.22 -0.85 -3.07
C HIS A 102 -2.00 -1.68 -3.49
N LEU A 103 -1.33 -2.32 -2.53
CA LEU A 103 -0.21 -3.23 -2.83
C LEU A 103 -0.67 -4.46 -3.64
N ALA A 104 -1.87 -4.98 -3.39
CA ALA A 104 -2.44 -6.06 -4.20
C ALA A 104 -2.73 -5.61 -5.64
N PHE A 105 -3.30 -4.42 -5.83
CA PHE A 105 -3.53 -3.84 -7.16
C PHE A 105 -2.22 -3.54 -7.90
N PHE A 106 -1.18 -3.08 -7.20
CA PHE A 106 0.16 -2.95 -7.77
C PHE A 106 0.65 -4.27 -8.40
N ASN A 107 0.59 -5.37 -7.64
CA ASN A 107 1.04 -6.67 -8.15
C ASN A 107 0.18 -7.13 -9.33
N LEU A 108 -1.13 -6.96 -9.24
CA LEU A 108 -2.07 -7.34 -10.30
C LEU A 108 -1.81 -6.55 -11.60
N HIS A 109 -1.54 -5.26 -11.49
CA HIS A 109 -1.20 -4.41 -12.63
C HIS A 109 0.17 -4.70 -13.21
N LEU A 110 1.16 -4.99 -12.37
CA LEU A 110 2.49 -5.36 -12.83
C LEU A 110 2.45 -6.67 -13.63
N ILE A 111 1.74 -7.69 -13.12
CA ILE A 111 1.58 -8.98 -13.80
C ILE A 111 0.80 -8.80 -15.11
N SER A 112 -0.33 -8.10 -15.08
CA SER A 112 -1.14 -7.91 -16.30
C SER A 112 -0.40 -7.08 -17.36
N GLY A 113 0.35 -6.04 -16.97
CA GLY A 113 1.20 -5.27 -17.89
C GLY A 113 2.30 -6.11 -18.52
N ALA A 114 2.97 -6.96 -17.74
CA ALA A 114 3.97 -7.89 -18.25
C ALA A 114 3.36 -8.90 -19.26
N LEU A 115 2.14 -9.38 -19.01
CA LEU A 115 1.44 -10.27 -19.93
C LEU A 115 1.08 -9.61 -21.27
N VAL A 116 0.77 -8.31 -21.28
CA VAL A 116 0.52 -7.54 -22.50
C VAL A 116 1.80 -7.41 -23.34
N ILE A 117 2.94 -7.17 -22.68
CA ILE A 117 4.25 -7.12 -23.35
C ILE A 117 4.61 -8.47 -23.95
N ASP A 118 4.36 -9.57 -23.23
CA ASP A 118 4.58 -10.92 -23.76
C ASP A 118 3.58 -11.29 -24.87
N SER A 119 2.36 -10.74 -24.85
CA SER A 119 1.43 -10.93 -25.97
C SER A 119 1.94 -10.26 -27.25
N LYS A 120 2.62 -9.11 -27.12
CA LYS A 120 3.21 -8.38 -28.25
C LYS A 120 4.32 -9.19 -28.94
N THR A 121 5.23 -9.78 -28.18
CA THR A 121 6.35 -10.58 -28.73
C THR A 121 5.84 -11.79 -29.52
N ASN A 122 4.77 -12.43 -29.03
CA ASN A 122 4.15 -13.55 -29.71
C ASN A 122 3.40 -13.13 -31.00
N SER A 123 2.79 -11.95 -31.03
CA SER A 123 2.16 -11.43 -32.26
C SER A 123 3.16 -10.98 -33.32
N GLU A 124 4.29 -10.38 -32.93
CA GLU A 124 5.35 -9.96 -33.85
C GLU A 124 5.97 -11.15 -34.59
N MET A 125 6.01 -12.33 -33.97
CA MET A 125 6.57 -13.54 -34.59
C MET A 125 5.63 -14.17 -35.63
N SER A 126 4.32 -13.91 -35.56
CA SER A 126 3.30 -14.56 -36.40
C SER A 126 2.95 -13.78 -37.67
N CYS A 127 3.21 -12.47 -37.73
CA CYS A 127 2.79 -11.61 -38.85
C CYS A 127 3.95 -10.77 -39.39
N ARG A 128 4.55 -11.18 -40.51
CA ARG A 128 5.61 -10.45 -41.21
C ARG A 128 5.15 -9.62 -42.41
N THR A 129 3.84 -9.47 -42.60
CA THR A 129 3.28 -8.95 -43.85
C THR A 129 2.16 -7.95 -43.53
N ILE A 130 2.28 -6.69 -43.98
CA ILE A 130 1.27 -5.61 -44.09
C ILE A 130 1.43 -4.42 -43.11
N ALA A 131 1.33 -3.19 -43.67
CA ALA A 131 1.49 -1.88 -43.03
C ALA A 131 0.47 -1.53 -41.91
N TYR A 132 -0.60 -2.30 -41.74
CA TYR A 132 -1.55 -2.14 -40.62
C TYR A 132 -0.94 -2.51 -39.25
N HIS A 133 0.26 -3.09 -39.22
CA HIS A 133 0.90 -3.59 -38.00
C HIS A 133 1.50 -2.49 -37.11
N GLU A 134 2.03 -1.41 -37.69
CA GLU A 134 2.74 -0.37 -36.92
C GLU A 134 1.82 0.35 -35.92
N CYS A 135 0.58 0.66 -36.34
CA CYS A 135 -0.41 1.30 -35.48
C CYS A 135 -0.81 0.41 -34.29
N THR A 136 -0.85 -0.91 -34.48
CA THR A 136 -1.22 -1.86 -33.43
C THR A 136 -0.11 -1.98 -32.38
N ILE A 137 1.16 -2.13 -32.79
CA ILE A 137 2.29 -2.22 -31.84
C ILE A 137 2.34 -1.00 -30.92
N GLN A 138 2.14 0.21 -31.47
CA GLN A 138 2.19 1.44 -30.68
C GLN A 138 1.12 1.47 -29.58
N LYS A 139 -0.08 0.93 -29.85
CA LYS A 139 -1.14 0.81 -28.85
C LYS A 139 -0.77 -0.14 -27.71
N TYR A 140 -0.18 -1.30 -28.00
CA TYR A 140 0.30 -2.24 -26.97
C TYR A 140 1.39 -1.62 -26.10
N ASN A 141 2.36 -0.94 -26.72
CA ASN A 141 3.42 -0.25 -25.98
C ASN A 141 2.84 0.85 -25.07
N CYS A 142 1.90 1.64 -25.59
CA CYS A 142 1.25 2.70 -24.84
C CYS A 142 0.46 2.13 -23.65
N ALA A 143 -0.41 1.15 -23.90
CA ALA A 143 -1.20 0.49 -22.85
C ALA A 143 -0.30 -0.14 -21.78
N ALA A 144 0.74 -0.88 -22.18
CA ALA A 144 1.69 -1.47 -21.24
C ALA A 144 2.46 -0.42 -20.43
N ALA A 145 2.93 0.66 -21.08
CA ALA A 145 3.65 1.74 -20.41
C ALA A 145 2.77 2.43 -19.36
N PHE A 146 1.55 2.82 -19.72
CA PHE A 146 0.61 3.44 -18.76
C PHE A 146 0.15 2.46 -17.68
N GLY A 147 0.02 1.17 -17.97
CA GLY A 147 -0.22 0.12 -16.98
C GLY A 147 0.92 -0.01 -15.96
N ILE A 148 2.17 0.04 -16.41
CA ILE A 148 3.35 0.03 -15.53
C ILE A 148 3.42 1.33 -14.70
N ILE A 149 3.20 2.49 -15.32
CA ILE A 149 3.16 3.78 -14.61
C ILE A 149 2.09 3.73 -13.50
N SER A 150 0.89 3.25 -13.82
CA SER A 150 -0.17 3.05 -12.84
C SER A 150 0.23 2.11 -11.71
N SER A 151 0.93 1.01 -12.01
CA SER A 151 1.46 0.11 -10.98
C SER A 151 2.40 0.84 -10.01
N ILE A 152 3.30 1.68 -10.51
CA ILE A 152 4.22 2.46 -9.68
C ILE A 152 3.43 3.46 -8.81
N LEU A 153 2.39 4.08 -9.36
CA LEU A 153 1.53 4.98 -8.58
C LEU A 153 0.82 4.25 -7.44
N PHE A 154 0.24 3.07 -7.70
CA PHE A 154 -0.36 2.22 -6.64
C PHE A 154 0.65 1.85 -5.55
N LEU A 155 1.91 1.60 -5.91
CA LEU A 155 2.98 1.30 -4.94
C LEU A 155 3.29 2.53 -4.08
N ILE A 156 3.43 3.70 -4.69
CA ILE A 156 3.69 4.96 -3.98
C ILE A 156 2.53 5.28 -3.03
N ASP A 157 1.30 5.20 -3.52
CA ASP A 157 0.10 5.50 -2.73
C ASP A 157 -0.09 4.50 -1.58
N GLY A 158 0.12 3.21 -1.83
CA GLY A 158 0.13 2.18 -0.78
C GLY A 158 1.20 2.44 0.28
N ALA A 159 2.41 2.83 -0.12
CA ALA A 159 3.48 3.20 0.80
C ALA A 159 3.14 4.44 1.62
N LEU A 160 2.54 5.47 1.01
CA LEU A 160 2.10 6.68 1.69
C LEU A 160 1.04 6.36 2.75
N HIS A 161 0.06 5.50 2.45
CA HIS A 161 -0.94 5.06 3.43
C HIS A 161 -0.32 4.31 4.62
N ILE A 162 0.70 3.49 4.38
CA ILE A 162 1.44 2.78 5.45
C ILE A 162 2.25 3.76 6.31
N VAL A 163 2.92 4.73 5.69
CA VAL A 163 3.71 5.76 6.40
C VAL A 163 2.81 6.68 7.22
N GLN A 164 1.68 7.13 6.65
CA GLN A 164 0.69 7.94 7.36
C GLN A 164 0.13 7.22 8.58
N ARG A 165 -0.14 5.92 8.48
CA ARG A 165 -0.58 5.11 9.62
C ARG A 165 0.42 5.20 10.78
N LYS A 166 1.73 5.14 10.50
CA LYS A 166 2.76 5.25 11.54
C LYS A 166 2.81 6.65 12.16
N ARG A 167 2.56 7.70 11.38
CA ARG A 167 2.55 9.10 11.87
C ARG A 167 1.32 9.44 12.72
N LEU A 168 0.15 8.94 12.34
CA LEU A 168 -1.10 9.22 13.06
C LEU A 168 -1.29 8.34 14.30
N PHE A 169 -0.74 7.14 14.29
CA PHE A 169 -0.78 6.21 15.40
C PHE A 169 0.64 5.74 15.73
N PRO A 170 1.52 6.64 16.19
CA PRO A 170 2.79 6.21 16.74
C PRO A 170 2.44 5.28 17.89
N ALA A 171 2.96 4.06 17.86
CA ALA A 171 2.71 3.11 18.94
C ALA A 171 3.10 3.82 20.23
N SER A 172 2.16 4.01 21.14
CA SER A 172 2.40 4.51 22.48
C SER A 172 3.22 3.46 23.24
N MET A 173 4.51 3.39 22.91
CA MET A 173 5.50 2.77 23.77
C MET A 173 5.94 3.85 24.75
N SER A 174 5.13 4.01 25.79
CA SER A 174 5.48 4.70 27.01
C SER A 174 6.69 4.00 27.64
N VAL A 175 7.87 4.59 27.46
CA VAL A 175 8.95 4.62 28.46
C VAL A 175 9.55 6.01 28.33
N GLU A 176 9.49 6.79 29.41
CA GLU A 176 10.12 8.11 29.51
C GLU A 176 11.57 8.05 29.03
N GLU A 177 11.86 8.82 27.97
CA GLU A 177 13.21 9.17 27.58
C GLU A 177 13.54 10.48 28.30
N PRO A 178 14.48 10.50 29.27
CA PRO A 178 14.92 11.76 29.84
C PRO A 178 15.72 12.52 28.77
N ALA A 179 15.10 13.59 28.29
CA ALA A 179 15.73 14.64 27.52
C ALA A 179 16.84 15.30 28.36
N SER A 180 18.07 14.80 28.24
CA SER A 180 19.30 15.53 28.53
C SER A 180 20.46 14.66 28.08
N MET A 181 21.44 15.23 27.37
CA MET A 181 22.72 14.60 26.95
C MET A 181 22.75 13.96 25.54
N THR A 182 22.14 14.56 24.52
CA THR A 182 22.42 14.15 23.13
C THR A 182 22.97 15.24 22.22
N GLU A 183 23.00 16.52 22.64
CA GLU A 183 23.61 17.58 21.82
C GLU A 183 25.11 17.83 22.07
N GLU A 184 25.70 17.36 23.17
CA GLU A 184 27.13 17.62 23.45
C GLU A 184 28.10 16.62 22.78
N VAL A 185 27.62 15.43 22.40
CA VAL A 185 28.47 14.36 21.86
C VAL A 185 28.56 14.39 20.34
N VAL A 186 27.53 14.89 19.65
CA VAL A 186 27.50 14.93 18.16
C VAL A 186 28.40 16.05 17.61
N LEU A 187 28.58 17.14 18.36
CA LEU A 187 29.40 18.28 17.91
C LEU A 187 30.92 18.07 18.08
N LYS A 188 31.35 17.07 18.84
CA LYS A 188 32.78 16.78 19.11
C LYS A 188 33.38 15.74 18.16
N ILE A 189 32.54 14.99 17.44
CA ILE A 189 32.98 13.92 16.53
C ILE A 189 33.14 14.43 15.08
N THR A 190 32.55 15.58 14.74
CA THR A 190 32.60 16.13 13.36
C THR A 190 33.76 17.12 13.12
N THR A 191 34.51 17.49 14.16
CA THR A 191 35.61 18.48 14.11
C THR A 191 37.02 17.89 14.24
N GLN A 192 37.19 16.59 13.95
CA GLN A 192 38.52 15.96 13.97
C GLN A 192 38.73 14.95 12.83
N SER A 193 38.19 15.24 11.64
CA SER A 193 38.43 14.46 10.41
C SER A 193 38.67 15.37 9.19
N LYS A 194 39.33 16.52 9.40
CA LYS A 194 39.74 17.39 8.29
C LYS A 194 40.96 18.27 8.63
N SER A 195 42.11 17.64 8.79
CA SER A 195 43.47 18.21 8.83
C SER A 195 44.39 17.03 9.16
N SER A 196 45.39 16.60 8.39
CA SER A 196 46.06 17.16 7.23
C SER A 196 46.64 16.00 6.43
N THR A 197 46.43 16.03 5.12
CA THR A 197 47.20 15.24 4.16
C THR A 197 48.39 16.11 3.78
N GLU A 198 49.55 15.92 4.40
CA GLU A 198 50.83 16.29 3.78
C GLU A 198 52.05 15.74 4.54
N LYS A 199 52.94 15.12 3.76
CA LYS A 199 54.41 15.13 3.89
C LYS A 199 55.10 14.22 4.92
N ALA A 200 55.42 13.02 4.43
CA ALA A 200 56.76 12.44 4.29
C ALA A 200 57.80 12.51 5.44
N THR A 201 58.32 11.30 5.73
CA THR A 201 59.72 10.92 6.04
C THR A 201 60.32 11.32 7.40
N GLU A 202 60.56 10.32 8.26
CA GLU A 202 61.89 9.76 8.59
C GLU A 202 62.12 9.39 10.08
N SER A 203 62.81 8.26 10.30
CA SER A 203 63.53 7.81 11.51
C SER A 203 62.68 7.23 12.67
N THR A 204 62.65 5.90 12.84
CA THR A 204 63.43 5.06 13.79
C THR A 204 63.09 5.30 15.26
N THR A 205 62.30 4.42 15.88
CA THR A 205 62.69 3.25 16.72
C THR A 205 62.68 3.63 18.21
N GLU A 206 62.16 2.72 19.04
CA GLU A 206 61.97 2.82 20.50
C GLU A 206 60.68 3.59 20.83
N GLU A 207 59.59 2.95 21.25
CA GLU A 207 59.46 2.27 22.53
C GLU A 207 58.17 1.42 22.48
N ALA A 208 58.36 0.10 22.31
CA ALA A 208 57.28 -0.87 22.35
C ALA A 208 57.30 -1.55 23.72
N THR A 209 56.54 -1.03 24.69
CA THR A 209 55.98 -1.81 25.81
C THR A 209 54.97 -0.98 26.61
N ASP A 210 53.77 -0.72 26.08
CA ASP A 210 52.59 -0.52 26.97
C ASP A 210 51.23 -0.67 26.26
N SER A 211 51.18 -0.62 24.93
CA SER A 211 49.90 -0.55 24.19
C SER A 211 49.16 -1.88 23.99
N THR A 212 49.49 -2.96 24.72
CA THR A 212 48.91 -4.30 24.46
C THR A 212 48.03 -4.85 25.58
N LYS A 213 47.85 -4.14 26.70
CA LYS A 213 46.92 -4.56 27.76
C LYS A 213 45.54 -3.91 27.67
N GLU A 214 45.45 -2.67 27.20
CA GLU A 214 44.19 -1.92 27.13
C GLU A 214 43.26 -2.36 25.99
N ALA A 215 43.81 -2.88 24.88
CA ALA A 215 43.03 -3.35 23.74
C ALA A 215 42.29 -4.67 24.02
N THR A 216 42.70 -5.46 25.01
CA THR A 216 42.07 -6.76 25.32
C THR A 216 40.93 -6.69 26.34
N GLU A 217 40.77 -5.57 27.04
CA GLU A 217 39.72 -5.37 28.04
C GLU A 217 38.47 -4.71 27.42
N SER A 218 38.69 -3.77 26.47
CA SER A 218 37.63 -3.14 25.68
C SER A 218 36.81 -4.14 24.82
N THR A 219 37.41 -5.26 24.39
CA THR A 219 36.72 -6.29 23.57
C THR A 219 35.86 -7.26 24.40
N LYS A 220 36.11 -7.38 25.72
CA LYS A 220 35.32 -8.26 26.61
C LYS A 220 34.01 -7.60 27.07
N GLU A 221 33.98 -6.27 27.21
CA GLU A 221 32.75 -5.56 27.60
C GLU A 221 31.75 -5.39 26.45
N THR A 222 32.22 -5.24 25.22
CA THR A 222 31.36 -5.12 24.03
C THR A 222 30.65 -6.44 23.68
N THR A 223 31.28 -7.58 23.93
CA THR A 223 30.71 -8.92 23.70
C THR A 223 29.68 -9.32 24.77
N GLY A 224 29.90 -8.93 26.04
CA GLY A 224 28.92 -9.15 27.12
C GLY A 224 27.62 -8.36 26.95
N SER A 225 27.72 -7.14 26.39
CA SER A 225 26.56 -6.26 26.17
C SER A 225 25.68 -6.70 25.00
N THR A 226 26.28 -7.20 23.91
CA THR A 226 25.56 -7.77 22.77
C THR A 226 24.82 -9.08 23.14
N GLN A 227 25.42 -9.92 23.98
CA GLN A 227 24.79 -11.17 24.44
C GLN A 227 23.56 -10.93 25.34
N LYS A 228 23.59 -9.86 26.17
CA LYS A 228 22.43 -9.44 26.98
C LYS A 228 21.28 -8.89 26.13
N LEU A 229 21.59 -8.15 25.06
CA LEU A 229 20.60 -7.61 24.12
C LEU A 229 19.88 -8.70 23.33
N LEU A 230 20.62 -9.68 22.81
CA LEU A 230 20.04 -10.83 22.12
C LEU A 230 19.14 -11.66 23.05
N SER A 231 19.57 -11.87 24.30
CA SER A 231 18.80 -12.58 25.32
C SER A 231 17.48 -11.85 25.67
N ARG A 232 17.49 -10.52 25.73
CA ARG A 232 16.27 -9.70 25.92
C ARG A 232 15.35 -9.77 24.70
N GLN A 233 15.89 -9.71 23.49
CA GLN A 233 15.10 -9.78 22.26
C GLN A 233 14.40 -11.14 22.11
N GLN A 234 15.09 -12.23 22.49
CA GLN A 234 14.55 -13.59 22.45
C GLN A 234 13.47 -13.82 23.52
N ARG A 235 13.61 -13.21 24.71
CA ARG A 235 12.56 -13.22 25.76
C ARG A 235 11.29 -12.48 25.35
N LEU A 236 11.37 -11.41 24.55
CA LEU A 236 10.20 -10.62 24.10
C LEU A 236 9.44 -11.24 22.92
N ARG A 237 10.11 -12.02 22.07
CA ARG A 237 9.48 -12.68 20.91
C ARG A 237 8.47 -13.75 21.33
N SER A 238 8.77 -14.49 22.40
CA SER A 238 7.93 -15.61 22.86
C SER A 238 6.52 -15.22 23.36
N PRO A 239 6.31 -14.16 24.16
CA PRO A 239 4.97 -13.74 24.57
C PRO A 239 4.16 -13.10 23.43
N GLN A 240 4.81 -12.38 22.49
CA GLN A 240 4.11 -11.82 21.32
C GLN A 240 3.56 -12.91 20.39
N GLN A 241 4.37 -13.95 20.13
CA GLN A 241 3.94 -15.09 19.32
C GLN A 241 2.79 -15.87 19.97
N LYS A 242 2.81 -16.03 21.31
CA LYS A 242 1.69 -16.61 22.06
C LYS A 242 0.43 -15.77 21.96
N ARG A 243 0.51 -14.44 22.09
CA ARG A 243 -0.65 -13.54 21.95
C ARG A 243 -1.26 -13.57 20.55
N LEU A 244 -0.43 -13.56 19.51
CA LEU A 244 -0.89 -13.67 18.12
C LEU A 244 -1.61 -15.00 17.86
N ARG A 245 -1.06 -16.12 18.35
CA ARG A 245 -1.73 -17.44 18.22
C ARG A 245 -3.08 -17.48 18.94
N ILE A 246 -3.20 -16.86 20.11
CA ILE A 246 -4.47 -16.77 20.86
C ILE A 246 -5.48 -15.91 20.10
N GLN A 247 -5.04 -14.78 19.53
CA GLN A 247 -5.92 -13.93 18.70
C GLN A 247 -6.38 -14.64 17.44
N GLN A 248 -5.49 -15.36 16.75
CA GLN A 248 -5.85 -16.14 15.56
C GLN A 248 -6.88 -17.23 15.89
N LYS A 249 -6.71 -17.96 17.01
CA LYS A 249 -7.69 -18.95 17.47
C LYS A 249 -9.05 -18.32 17.81
N ARG A 250 -9.07 -17.13 18.42
CA ARG A 250 -10.32 -16.41 18.71
C ARG A 250 -11.03 -15.96 17.44
N LEU A 251 -10.27 -15.49 16.44
CA LEU A 251 -10.82 -15.04 15.17
C LEU A 251 -11.45 -16.20 14.39
N LEU A 252 -10.76 -17.34 14.32
CA LEU A 252 -11.29 -18.56 13.71
C LEU A 252 -12.57 -19.05 14.42
N SER A 253 -12.60 -18.99 15.75
CA SER A 253 -13.80 -19.35 16.52
C SER A 253 -14.97 -18.40 16.26
N GLN A 254 -14.71 -17.09 16.12
CA GLN A 254 -15.75 -16.12 15.73
C GLN A 254 -16.27 -16.37 14.31
N GLN A 255 -15.37 -16.66 13.36
CA GLN A 255 -15.76 -16.98 11.98
C GLN A 255 -16.63 -18.24 11.94
N GLN A 256 -16.29 -19.27 12.71
CA GLN A 256 -17.08 -20.49 12.79
C GLN A 256 -18.48 -20.25 13.39
N ARG A 257 -18.60 -19.40 14.42
CA ARG A 257 -19.91 -18.99 14.97
C ARG A 257 -20.76 -18.24 13.96
N LEU A 258 -20.16 -17.36 13.17
CA LEU A 258 -20.84 -16.60 12.13
C LEU A 258 -21.39 -17.51 11.03
N LEU A 259 -20.59 -18.48 10.57
CA LEU A 259 -21.03 -19.49 9.61
C LEU A 259 -22.19 -20.32 10.17
N SER A 260 -22.13 -20.74 11.44
CA SER A 260 -23.25 -21.45 12.08
C SER A 260 -24.52 -20.60 12.19
N GLN A 261 -24.41 -19.29 12.42
CA GLN A 261 -25.56 -18.39 12.43
C GLN A 261 -26.17 -18.24 11.03
N GLN A 262 -25.33 -18.09 9.99
CA GLN A 262 -25.78 -18.01 8.61
C GLN A 262 -26.51 -19.29 8.19
N GLN A 263 -26.01 -20.45 8.58
CA GLN A 263 -26.66 -21.74 8.29
C GLN A 263 -28.03 -21.86 8.98
N ARG A 264 -28.16 -21.39 10.23
CA ARG A 264 -29.46 -21.35 10.93
C ARG A 264 -30.46 -20.43 10.25
N LEU A 265 -30.02 -19.26 9.78
CA LEU A 265 -30.87 -18.30 9.04
C LEU A 265 -31.38 -18.91 7.73
N LEU A 266 -30.52 -19.59 6.97
CA LEU A 266 -30.93 -20.28 5.75
C LEU A 266 -31.95 -21.39 6.04
N SER A 267 -31.74 -22.18 7.10
CA SER A 267 -32.73 -23.19 7.51
C SER A 267 -34.07 -22.58 7.93
N GLN A 268 -34.08 -21.41 8.57
CA GLN A 268 -35.31 -20.69 8.91
C GLN A 268 -36.03 -20.18 7.66
N GLN A 269 -35.31 -19.60 6.69
CA GLN A 269 -35.90 -19.20 5.41
C GLN A 269 -36.52 -20.38 4.67
N GLN A 270 -35.84 -21.52 4.65
CA GLN A 270 -36.35 -22.71 3.99
C GLN A 270 -37.65 -23.22 4.65
N ARG A 271 -37.72 -23.19 5.99
CA ARG A 271 -38.96 -23.52 6.73
C ARG A 271 -40.11 -22.57 6.42
N LEU A 272 -39.83 -21.26 6.32
CA LEU A 272 -40.83 -20.26 5.97
C LEU A 272 -41.37 -20.46 4.55
N LEU A 273 -40.50 -20.75 3.58
CA LEU A 273 -40.90 -21.08 2.22
C LEU A 273 -41.76 -22.35 2.16
N SER A 274 -41.40 -23.40 2.91
CA SER A 274 -42.22 -24.60 3.00
C SER A 274 -43.59 -24.35 3.65
N GLN A 275 -43.67 -23.45 4.64
CA GLN A 275 -44.95 -23.04 5.23
C GLN A 275 -45.81 -22.26 4.23
N GLN A 276 -45.21 -21.33 3.46
CA GLN A 276 -45.93 -20.61 2.41
C GLN A 276 -46.47 -21.55 1.33
N GLN A 277 -45.68 -22.54 0.88
CA GLN A 277 -46.15 -23.55 -0.08
C GLN A 277 -47.32 -24.36 0.48
N ARG A 278 -47.29 -24.75 1.76
CA ARG A 278 -48.42 -25.46 2.39
C ARG A 278 -49.68 -24.61 2.45
N LEU A 279 -49.56 -23.33 2.79
CA LEU A 279 -50.70 -22.41 2.82
C LEU A 279 -51.30 -22.22 1.42
N LEU A 280 -50.47 -22.06 0.39
CA LEU A 280 -50.92 -21.95 -0.99
C LEU A 280 -51.57 -23.25 -1.51
N SER A 281 -51.17 -24.42 -1.01
CA SER A 281 -51.81 -25.70 -1.38
C SER A 281 -53.13 -25.97 -0.65
N GLN A 282 -53.48 -25.17 0.36
CA GLN A 282 -54.74 -25.28 1.10
C GLN A 282 -55.80 -24.25 0.66
N GLN A 283 -55.45 -23.31 -0.23
CA GLN A 283 -56.40 -22.48 -0.98
C GLN A 283 -56.82 -23.17 -2.26
#